data_AF-A0A8V0YHB8-F1
#
_entry.id   AF-A0A8V0YHB8-F1
#
_cell.length_a   1.000
_cell.length_b   1.000
_cell.length_c   1.000
_cell.angle_alpha   90.00
_cell.angle_beta   90.00
_cell.angle_gamma   90.00
#
_symmetry.space_group_name_H-M   'P 1'
#
loop_
_entity.id
_entity.type
_entity.pdbx_description
1 polymer ?
#
loop_
_entity_poly.entity_id
_entity_poly.type
_entity_poly.pdbx_seq_one_letter_code
_entity_poly.pdbx_strand_id
1 'polypeptide(L)'
;MVLTSHTVSTVLEVKGGCWLSPQRLLQYQAILVEQDDMEIVVTNIVNPASFLSRTSGEPVTHDCLETIEAVCSSRPDLKEEPLENAKDSWYTDGSSYVHQGVRRAGYTVTTDNKVIESGALTPNTSAQKAEIIVLTRALELAEGRRINIWTDSKYAFGVVHAHGAIWKERGL
;
A
#
# COMPACT_ATOMS: atom_id res chain seq x y z
N MET A 1 -12.70 -26.48 -7.46
CA MET A 1 -13.49 -25.57 -6.61
C MET A 1 -12.78 -25.36 -5.28
N VAL A 2 -12.56 -24.10 -4.89
CA VAL A 2 -11.98 -23.68 -3.61
C VAL A 2 -13.05 -22.92 -2.83
N LEU A 3 -13.33 -23.34 -1.60
CA LEU A 3 -14.31 -22.69 -0.73
C LEU A 3 -13.61 -21.73 0.22
N THR A 4 -14.10 -20.50 0.33
CA THR A 4 -13.51 -19.46 1.19
C THR A 4 -14.61 -18.61 1.83
N SER A 5 -14.39 -18.14 3.06
CA SER A 5 -15.28 -17.19 3.74
C SER A 5 -15.13 -15.74 3.27
N HIS A 6 -14.18 -15.46 2.36
CA HIS A 6 -13.83 -14.12 1.91
C HIS A 6 -13.81 -14.05 0.38
N THR A 7 -14.08 -12.86 -0.18
CA THR A 7 -14.06 -12.57 -1.62
C THR A 7 -12.62 -12.47 -2.16
N VAL A 8 -11.86 -13.56 -2.08
CA VAL A 8 -10.41 -13.59 -2.38
C VAL A 8 -10.08 -13.13 -3.80
N SER A 9 -10.88 -13.49 -4.80
CA SER A 9 -10.70 -13.04 -6.19
C SER A 9 -10.81 -11.52 -6.30
N THR A 10 -11.89 -10.95 -5.77
CA THR A 10 -12.12 -9.49 -5.77
C THR A 10 -11.03 -8.75 -4.99
N VAL A 11 -10.62 -9.26 -3.83
CA VAL A 11 -9.53 -8.66 -3.04
C VAL A 11 -8.21 -8.71 -3.82
N LEU A 12 -7.91 -9.81 -4.51
CA LEU A 12 -6.70 -9.95 -5.30
C LEU A 12 -6.69 -8.98 -6.49
N GLU A 13 -7.83 -8.79 -7.16
CA GLU A 13 -7.96 -7.85 -8.28
C GLU A 13 -7.85 -6.39 -7.84
N VAL A 14 -8.56 -6.01 -6.77
CA VAL A 14 -8.68 -4.61 -6.36
C VAL A 14 -7.49 -4.17 -5.49
N LYS A 15 -7.04 -5.01 -4.56
CA LYS A 15 -6.00 -4.66 -3.56
C LYS A 15 -4.70 -5.46 -3.72
N GLY A 16 -4.64 -6.45 -4.60
CA GLY A 16 -3.45 -7.29 -4.76
C GLY A 16 -2.20 -6.49 -5.13
N GLY A 17 -2.34 -5.43 -5.94
CA GLY A 17 -1.24 -4.53 -6.31
C GLY A 17 -0.66 -3.72 -5.14
N CYS A 18 -1.44 -3.51 -4.07
CA CYS A 18 -1.02 -2.78 -2.88
C CYS A 18 -0.08 -3.61 -1.99
N TRP A 19 -0.19 -4.94 -2.01
CA TRP A 19 0.52 -5.82 -1.06
C TRP A 19 1.43 -6.87 -1.70
N LEU A 20 1.21 -7.19 -2.97
CA LEU A 20 1.97 -8.20 -3.70
C LEU A 20 2.89 -7.55 -4.72
N SER A 21 4.09 -8.11 -4.87
CA SER A 21 4.95 -7.80 -6.01
C SER A 21 4.25 -8.17 -7.32
N PRO A 22 4.49 -7.48 -8.45
CA PRO A 22 3.86 -7.80 -9.74
C PRO A 22 3.99 -9.27 -10.15
N GLN A 23 5.16 -9.88 -9.92
CA GLN A 23 5.39 -11.30 -10.20
C GLN A 23 4.46 -12.22 -9.41
N ARG A 24 4.30 -11.97 -8.10
CA ARG A 24 3.41 -12.75 -7.24
C ARG A 24 1.94 -12.52 -7.59
N LEU A 25 1.56 -11.28 -7.88
CA LEU A 25 0.21 -10.94 -8.29
C LEU A 25 -0.19 -11.71 -9.55
N LEU A 26 0.67 -11.67 -10.58
CA LEU A 26 0.46 -12.40 -11.83
C LEU A 26 0.38 -13.91 -11.62
N GLN A 27 1.25 -14.48 -10.78
CA GLN A 27 1.20 -15.91 -10.44
C GLN A 27 -0.12 -16.29 -9.78
N TYR A 28 -0.60 -15.49 -8.83
CA TYR A 28 -1.86 -15.77 -8.16
C TYR A 28 -3.06 -15.55 -9.07
N GLN A 29 -3.07 -14.52 -9.91
CA GLN A 29 -4.15 -14.31 -10.90
C GLN A 29 -4.23 -15.48 -11.88
N ALA A 30 -3.08 -15.88 -12.44
CA ALA A 30 -3.02 -16.98 -13.40
C ALA A 30 -3.50 -18.32 -12.82
N ILE A 31 -3.22 -18.58 -11.53
CA ILE A 31 -3.58 -19.84 -10.86
C ILE A 31 -5.01 -19.79 -10.29
N LEU A 32 -5.39 -18.69 -9.64
CA LEU A 32 -6.61 -18.61 -8.81
C LEU A 32 -7.81 -17.99 -9.52
N VAL A 33 -7.60 -17.22 -10.58
CA VAL A 33 -8.65 -16.44 -11.26
C VAL A 33 -8.81 -16.87 -12.72
N GLU A 34 -7.71 -17.09 -13.44
CA GLU A 34 -7.73 -17.35 -14.90
C GLU A 34 -7.80 -18.84 -15.28
N GLN A 35 -7.64 -19.78 -14.34
CA GLN A 35 -7.74 -21.21 -14.67
C GLN A 35 -9.20 -21.64 -14.84
N ASP A 36 -9.54 -22.20 -16.00
CA ASP A 36 -10.88 -22.76 -16.27
C ASP A 36 -11.25 -23.93 -15.33
N ASP A 37 -10.25 -24.66 -14.82
CA ASP A 37 -10.45 -25.79 -13.90
C ASP A 37 -10.62 -25.37 -12.43
N MET A 38 -10.53 -24.06 -12.13
CA MET A 38 -10.58 -23.53 -10.77
C MET A 38 -11.67 -22.47 -10.59
N GLU A 39 -12.63 -22.77 -9.71
CA GLU A 39 -13.65 -21.82 -9.26
C GLU A 39 -13.48 -21.52 -7.78
N ILE A 40 -13.38 -20.24 -7.41
CA ILE A 40 -13.43 -19.78 -6.02
C ILE A 40 -14.87 -19.44 -5.67
N VAL A 41 -15.42 -20.15 -4.69
CA VAL A 41 -16.79 -19.93 -4.22
C VAL A 41 -16.76 -19.39 -2.80
N VAL A 42 -17.42 -18.25 -2.61
CA VAL A 42 -17.52 -17.58 -1.31
C VAL A 42 -18.64 -18.22 -0.49
N THR A 43 -18.31 -18.72 0.71
CA THR A 43 -19.25 -19.41 1.61
C THR A 43 -18.93 -19.14 3.08
N ASN A 44 -19.98 -18.93 3.89
CA ASN A 44 -19.90 -18.81 5.34
C ASN A 44 -19.79 -20.17 6.06
N ILE A 45 -19.96 -21.30 5.36
CA ILE A 45 -19.96 -22.64 5.97
C ILE A 45 -18.70 -23.38 5.56
N VAL A 46 -17.62 -23.16 6.32
CA VAL A 46 -16.48 -24.08 6.34
C VAL A 46 -16.44 -24.66 7.74
N ASN A 47 -17.19 -25.74 7.99
CA ASN A 47 -17.02 -26.48 9.24
C ASN A 47 -15.58 -27.05 9.27
N PRO A 48 -14.69 -26.57 10.16
CA PRO A 48 -13.29 -26.99 10.17
C PRO A 48 -13.14 -28.50 10.44
N ALA A 49 -14.13 -29.12 11.09
CA ALA A 49 -14.11 -30.53 11.44
C ALA A 49 -14.65 -31.46 10.34
N SER A 50 -15.42 -30.97 9.38
CA SER A 50 -16.08 -31.85 8.39
C SER A 50 -15.74 -31.59 6.94
N PHE A 51 -15.15 -30.46 6.53
CA PHE A 51 -14.80 -30.12 5.12
C PHE A 51 -15.94 -30.28 4.09
N LEU A 52 -17.17 -30.56 4.54
CA LEU A 52 -18.34 -30.80 3.72
C LEU A 52 -19.20 -29.52 3.68
N SER A 53 -19.42 -28.99 2.47
CA SER A 53 -20.37 -27.90 2.24
C SER A 53 -21.79 -28.41 2.45
N ARG A 54 -22.36 -28.20 3.64
CA ARG A 54 -23.75 -28.54 3.89
C ARG A 54 -24.61 -27.37 3.38
N THR A 55 -25.28 -27.59 2.23
CA THR A 55 -26.50 -26.92 1.71
C THR A 55 -26.60 -25.40 1.93
N SER A 56 -26.52 -24.63 0.83
CA SER A 56 -26.95 -23.22 0.68
C SER A 56 -26.90 -22.41 1.99
N GLY A 57 -25.69 -22.11 2.46
CA GLY A 57 -25.48 -21.20 3.58
C GLY A 57 -25.92 -19.79 3.23
N GLU A 58 -26.36 -19.05 4.25
CA GLU A 58 -26.71 -17.64 4.14
C GLU A 58 -25.61 -16.85 3.41
N PRO A 59 -25.95 -15.79 2.66
CA PRO A 59 -24.94 -14.95 2.01
C PRO A 59 -23.94 -14.42 3.05
N VAL A 60 -22.65 -14.38 2.68
CA VAL A 60 -21.61 -13.74 3.51
C VAL A 60 -21.99 -12.28 3.72
N THR A 61 -22.11 -11.87 4.98
CA THR A 61 -22.70 -10.58 5.39
C THR A 61 -21.70 -9.43 5.51
N HIS A 62 -20.40 -9.69 5.33
CA HIS A 62 -19.35 -8.66 5.41
C HIS A 62 -18.75 -8.35 4.04
N ASP A 63 -18.46 -7.07 3.80
CA ASP A 63 -17.67 -6.63 2.65
C ASP A 63 -16.17 -6.68 3.03
N CYS A 64 -15.43 -7.57 2.38
CA CYS A 64 -13.99 -7.71 2.61
C CYS A 64 -13.22 -6.46 2.19
N LEU A 65 -13.63 -5.75 1.14
CA LEU A 65 -12.97 -4.53 0.68
C LEU A 65 -13.21 -3.40 1.68
N GLU A 66 -14.45 -3.19 2.10
CA GLU A 66 -14.79 -2.18 3.11
C GLU A 66 -14.05 -2.44 4.43
N THR A 67 -14.01 -3.70 4.87
CA THR A 67 -13.29 -4.09 6.09
C THR A 67 -11.79 -3.86 5.96
N ILE A 68 -11.20 -4.21 4.82
CA ILE A 68 -9.79 -3.95 4.53
C ILE A 68 -9.50 -2.45 4.55
N GLU A 69 -10.35 -1.64 3.94
CA GLU A 69 -10.17 -0.18 3.95
C GLU A 69 -10.31 0.38 5.36
N ALA A 70 -11.31 -0.05 6.12
CA ALA A 70 -11.50 0.39 7.50
C ALA A 70 -10.35 -0.01 8.44
N VAL A 71 -9.79 -1.21 8.27
CA VAL A 71 -8.74 -1.75 9.14
C VAL A 71 -7.34 -1.31 8.69
N CYS A 72 -7.05 -1.32 7.38
CA CYS A 72 -5.71 -1.06 6.87
C CYS A 72 -5.46 0.41 6.51
N SER A 73 -6.51 1.22 6.30
CA SER A 73 -6.33 2.64 6.03
C SER A 73 -5.87 3.36 7.30
N SER A 74 -4.62 3.82 7.31
CA SER A 74 -4.13 4.70 8.38
C SER A 74 -4.81 6.07 8.38
N ARG A 75 -5.41 6.46 7.25
CA ARG A 75 -6.12 7.74 7.12
C ARG A 75 -7.23 7.64 6.05
N PRO A 76 -8.53 7.69 6.43
CA PRO A 76 -9.65 7.46 5.52
C PRO A 76 -9.76 8.46 4.35
N ASP A 77 -9.23 9.67 4.52
CA ASP A 77 -9.23 10.74 3.52
C ASP A 77 -8.01 10.70 2.57
N LEU A 78 -7.06 9.79 2.80
CA LEU A 78 -5.96 9.57 1.88
C LEU A 78 -6.44 8.79 0.65
N LYS A 79 -6.19 9.34 -0.54
CA LYS A 79 -6.58 8.75 -1.82
C LYS A 79 -5.37 8.49 -2.69
N GLU A 80 -5.47 7.47 -3.55
CA GLU A 80 -4.47 7.23 -4.61
C GLU A 80 -4.63 8.23 -5.75
N GLU A 81 -5.84 8.78 -5.92
CA GLU A 81 -6.14 9.78 -6.93
C GLU A 81 -5.80 11.21 -6.45
N PRO A 82 -5.31 12.08 -7.34
CA PRO A 82 -5.05 13.48 -7.01
C PRO A 82 -6.31 14.19 -6.50
N LEU A 83 -6.15 15.03 -5.48
CA LEU A 83 -7.23 15.90 -4.99
C LEU A 83 -7.51 17.01 -6.02
N GLU A 84 -8.76 17.12 -6.48
CA GLU A 84 -9.21 18.16 -7.42
C GLU A 84 -9.00 19.58 -6.91
N ASN A 85 -9.04 19.77 -5.58
CA ASN A 85 -8.90 21.06 -4.91
C ASN A 85 -7.58 21.19 -4.13
N ALA A 86 -6.54 20.46 -4.54
CA ALA A 86 -5.20 20.65 -4.03
C ALA A 86 -4.72 22.07 -4.33
N LYS A 87 -4.13 22.73 -3.33
CA LYS A 87 -3.54 24.06 -3.48
C LYS A 87 -2.20 24.04 -4.20
N ASP A 88 -1.47 22.94 -4.06
CA ASP A 88 -0.13 22.73 -4.59
C ASP A 88 0.07 21.25 -4.95
N SER A 89 1.11 20.97 -5.75
CA SER A 89 1.65 19.62 -5.96
C SER A 89 3.15 19.62 -5.66
N TRP A 90 3.58 18.75 -4.76
CA TRP A 90 4.98 18.58 -4.39
C TRP A 90 5.50 17.21 -4.83
N TYR A 91 6.79 17.13 -5.07
CA TYR A 91 7.50 15.92 -5.44
C TYR A 91 8.56 15.65 -4.39
N THR A 92 8.75 14.37 -4.08
CA THR A 92 9.70 13.90 -3.07
C THR A 92 10.63 12.88 -3.69
N ASP A 93 11.92 12.97 -3.37
CA ASP A 93 12.94 12.02 -3.78
C ASP A 93 13.98 11.86 -2.65
N GLY A 94 14.34 10.61 -2.38
CA GLY A 94 15.29 10.17 -1.36
C GLY A 94 16.44 9.39 -1.96
N SER A 95 17.59 10.05 -2.16
CA SER A 95 18.75 9.42 -2.78
C SER A 95 19.70 8.77 -1.76
N SER A 96 20.36 7.67 -2.15
CA SER A 96 21.44 7.04 -1.38
C SER A 96 22.45 6.38 -2.32
N TYR A 97 23.73 6.71 -2.15
CA TYR A 97 24.82 6.16 -2.96
C TYR A 97 26.09 5.96 -2.12
N VAL A 98 27.02 5.13 -2.61
CA VAL A 98 28.31 4.89 -1.94
C VAL A 98 29.39 5.72 -2.60
N HIS A 99 30.12 6.49 -1.79
CA HIS A 99 31.27 7.29 -2.23
C HIS A 99 32.43 7.09 -1.27
N GLN A 100 33.59 6.69 -1.79
CA GLN A 100 34.79 6.42 -0.99
C GLN A 100 34.53 5.44 0.18
N GLY A 101 33.75 4.39 -0.08
CA GLY A 101 33.41 3.38 0.92
C GLY A 101 32.36 3.79 1.96
N VAL A 102 31.88 5.05 1.93
CA VAL A 102 30.85 5.55 2.84
C VAL A 102 29.55 5.74 2.08
N ARG A 103 28.44 5.19 2.61
CA ARG A 103 27.11 5.45 2.05
C ARG A 103 26.66 6.86 2.47
N ARG A 104 26.43 7.70 1.47
CA ARG A 104 25.88 9.05 1.59
C ARG A 104 24.43 9.02 1.14
N ALA A 105 23.60 9.84 1.76
CA ALA A 105 22.20 9.94 1.42
C ALA A 105 21.74 11.40 1.55
N GLY A 106 20.69 11.73 0.83
CA GLY A 106 20.08 13.05 0.86
C GLY A 106 18.62 12.95 0.47
N TYR A 107 17.91 14.06 0.63
CA TYR A 107 16.53 14.17 0.23
C TYR A 107 16.21 15.52 -0.37
N THR A 108 15.10 15.57 -1.11
CA THR A 108 14.56 16.83 -1.62
C THR A 108 13.04 16.79 -1.70
N VAL A 109 12.42 17.93 -1.38
CA VAL A 109 11.00 18.24 -1.62
C VAL A 109 10.96 19.39 -2.61
N THR A 110 10.31 19.20 -3.75
CA THR A 110 10.27 20.19 -4.82
C THR A 110 8.86 20.44 -5.33
N THR A 111 8.66 21.56 -6.01
CA THR A 111 7.57 21.73 -6.98
C THR A 111 8.14 21.57 -8.39
N ASP A 112 7.34 21.81 -9.43
CA ASP A 112 7.82 21.79 -10.82
C ASP A 112 9.00 22.74 -11.07
N ASN A 113 9.07 23.86 -10.32
CA ASN A 113 9.98 24.96 -10.63
C ASN A 113 10.89 25.38 -9.46
N LYS A 114 10.73 24.77 -8.27
CA LYS A 114 11.43 25.23 -7.07
C LYS A 114 11.74 24.10 -6.09
N VAL A 115 12.89 24.17 -5.45
CA VAL A 115 13.21 23.36 -4.26
C VAL A 115 12.58 24.01 -3.03
N ILE A 116 11.71 23.27 -2.34
CA ILE A 116 11.08 23.69 -1.09
C ILE A 116 12.02 23.42 0.07
N GLU A 117 12.54 22.20 0.15
CA GLU A 117 13.51 21.78 1.15
C GLU A 117 14.43 20.73 0.55
N SER A 118 15.71 20.74 0.93
CA SER A 118 16.63 19.65 0.62
C SER A 118 17.68 19.55 1.71
N GLY A 119 18.22 18.35 1.92
CA GLY A 119 19.16 18.12 3.00
C GLY A 119 19.98 16.86 2.85
N ALA A 120 21.14 16.84 3.50
CA ALA A 120 21.93 15.63 3.66
C ALA A 120 21.37 14.81 4.83
N LEU A 121 21.30 13.50 4.64
CA LEU A 121 20.92 12.55 5.68
C LEU A 121 22.14 11.98 6.38
N THR A 122 21.92 11.33 7.52
CA THR A 122 23.02 10.66 8.23
C THR A 122 23.68 9.60 7.34
N PRO A 123 25.02 9.48 7.40
CA PRO A 123 25.72 8.43 6.67
C PRO A 123 25.13 7.06 6.97
N ASN A 124 25.18 6.18 5.97
CA ASN A 124 24.61 4.82 6.01
C ASN A 124 23.07 4.73 5.94
N THR A 125 22.37 5.84 5.71
CA THR A 125 20.94 5.80 5.38
C THR A 125 20.71 5.14 4.00
N SER A 126 19.81 4.16 3.93
CA SER A 126 19.41 3.48 2.67
C SER A 126 18.49 4.37 1.82
N ALA A 127 18.40 4.09 0.52
CA ALA A 127 17.50 4.83 -0.39
C ALA A 127 16.03 4.75 0.10
N GLN A 128 15.54 3.54 0.37
CA GLN A 128 14.20 3.33 0.91
C GLN A 128 13.92 4.10 2.21
N LYS A 129 14.92 4.24 3.09
CA LYS A 129 14.77 5.03 4.32
C LYS A 129 14.78 6.53 4.02
N ALA A 130 15.60 6.98 3.06
CA ALA A 130 15.62 8.36 2.61
C ALA A 130 14.25 8.77 2.03
N GLU A 131 13.64 7.90 1.22
CA GLU A 131 12.28 8.08 0.67
C GLU A 131 11.22 8.26 1.76
N ILE A 132 11.27 7.44 2.81
CA ILE A 132 10.33 7.61 3.94
C ILE A 132 10.60 8.92 4.68
N ILE A 133 11.87 9.25 4.94
CA ILE A 133 12.23 10.49 5.66
C ILE A 133 11.70 11.72 4.92
N VAL A 134 11.91 11.77 3.59
CA VAL A 134 11.47 12.92 2.79
C VAL A 134 9.94 13.01 2.69
N LEU A 135 9.26 11.88 2.60
CA LEU A 135 7.81 11.86 2.54
C LEU A 135 7.19 12.33 3.86
N THR A 136 7.72 11.87 5.01
CA THR A 136 7.36 12.39 6.33
C THR A 136 7.60 13.89 6.40
N ARG A 137 8.76 14.35 5.91
CA ARG A 137 9.11 15.78 5.94
C ARG A 137 8.19 16.63 5.08
N ALA A 138 7.82 16.16 3.90
CA ALA A 138 6.85 16.84 3.04
C ALA A 138 5.47 16.95 3.71
N LEU A 139 5.03 15.90 4.41
CA LEU A 139 3.77 15.92 5.17
C LEU A 139 3.80 16.93 6.33
N GLU A 140 4.90 17.00 7.08
CA GLU A 140 5.08 18.01 8.14
C GLU A 140 5.05 19.44 7.59
N LEU A 141 5.75 19.69 6.49
CA LEU A 141 5.78 21.01 5.84
C LEU A 141 4.42 21.42 5.26
N ALA A 142 3.60 20.43 4.89
CA ALA A 142 2.27 20.63 4.35
C ALA A 142 1.16 20.67 5.41
N GLU A 143 1.49 20.75 6.70
CA GLU A 143 0.50 20.78 7.77
C GLU A 143 -0.58 21.86 7.53
N GLY A 144 -1.85 21.47 7.64
CA GLY A 144 -3.01 22.34 7.41
C GLY A 144 -3.28 22.68 5.93
N ARG A 145 -2.54 22.10 4.98
CA ARG A 145 -2.74 22.32 3.54
C ARG A 145 -3.38 21.11 2.87
N ARG A 146 -4.14 21.36 1.80
CA ARG A 146 -4.60 20.33 0.86
C ARG A 146 -3.58 20.25 -0.26
N ILE A 147 -2.86 19.15 -0.36
CA ILE A 147 -1.74 19.00 -1.27
C ILE A 147 -1.69 17.60 -1.87
N ASN A 148 -1.24 17.50 -3.11
CA ASN A 148 -0.84 16.22 -3.71
C ASN A 148 0.68 16.06 -3.58
N ILE A 149 1.14 14.96 -2.98
CA ILE A 149 2.56 14.65 -2.85
C ILE A 149 2.88 13.44 -3.72
N TRP A 150 3.80 13.63 -4.64
CA TRP A 150 4.26 12.61 -5.58
C TRP A 150 5.59 12.03 -5.08
N THR A 151 5.69 10.71 -5.14
CA THR A 151 6.93 9.96 -4.86
C THR A 151 7.14 9.00 -6.03
N ASP A 152 8.39 8.85 -6.45
CA ASP A 152 8.80 7.85 -7.44
C ASP A 152 9.06 6.47 -6.78
N SER A 153 9.08 6.41 -5.45
CA SER A 153 9.31 5.21 -4.67
C SER A 153 8.02 4.44 -4.41
N LYS A 154 7.85 3.34 -5.15
CA LYS A 154 6.77 2.35 -4.88
C LYS A 154 6.80 1.83 -3.44
N TYR A 155 7.99 1.75 -2.85
CA TYR A 155 8.14 1.33 -1.45
C TYR A 155 7.53 2.35 -0.48
N ALA A 156 7.83 3.65 -0.65
CA ALA A 156 7.27 4.70 0.19
C ALA A 156 5.75 4.80 0.04
N PHE A 157 5.26 4.72 -1.21
CA PHE A 157 3.82 4.66 -1.49
C PHE A 157 3.15 3.49 -0.76
N GLY A 158 3.68 2.27 -0.89
CA GLY A 158 3.13 1.10 -0.21
C GLY A 158 3.13 1.21 1.31
N VAL A 159 4.17 1.81 1.90
CA VAL A 159 4.23 2.04 3.35
C VAL A 159 3.09 2.94 3.83
N VAL A 160 2.81 4.03 3.11
CA VAL A 160 1.75 4.97 3.49
C VAL A 160 0.34 4.40 3.24
N HIS A 161 0.12 3.72 2.11
CA HIS A 161 -1.21 3.26 1.71
C HIS A 161 -1.63 1.91 2.30
N ALA A 162 -0.69 1.02 2.63
CA ALA A 162 -1.02 -0.33 3.08
C ALA A 162 -0.63 -0.63 4.53
N HIS A 163 0.33 0.10 5.09
CA HIS A 163 1.05 -0.38 6.27
C HIS A 163 0.90 0.48 7.51
N GLY A 164 0.30 1.67 7.45
CA GLY A 164 0.18 2.52 8.64
C GLY A 164 -0.61 1.88 9.79
N ALA A 165 -1.67 1.12 9.51
CA ALA A 165 -2.43 0.40 10.54
C ALA A 165 -1.71 -0.85 11.07
N ILE A 166 -1.07 -1.63 10.19
CA ILE A 166 -0.34 -2.86 10.55
C ILE A 166 0.84 -2.55 11.48
N TRP A 167 1.48 -1.40 11.32
CA TRP A 167 2.62 -1.01 12.16
C TRP A 167 2.16 -0.50 13.54
N LYS A 168 0.99 0.15 13.62
CA LYS A 168 0.35 0.55 14.88
C LYS A 168 0.03 -0.65 15.78
N GLU A 169 -0.42 -1.76 15.21
CA GLU A 169 -0.71 -2.99 15.96
C GLU A 169 0.54 -3.70 16.47
N ARG A 170 1.70 -3.44 15.87
CA ARG A 170 2.99 -4.06 16.25
C ARG A 170 3.73 -3.29 17.35
N GLY A 171 3.17 -2.18 17.84
CA GLY A 171 3.71 -1.44 18.99
C GLY A 171 5.09 -0.82 18.76
N LEU A 172 5.43 -0.48 17.50
CA LEU A 172 6.60 0.33 17.16
C LEU A 172 6.30 1.82 17.27
#